data_AF-Q9HM34-F1
#
_entry.id   AF-Q9HM34-F1
#
_cell.length_a   1.000
_cell.length_b   1.000
_cell.length_c   1.000
_cell.angle_alpha   90.00
_cell.angle_beta   90.00
_cell.angle_gamma   90.00
#
_symmetry.space_group_name_H-M   'P 1'
#
loop_
_entity.id
_entity.type
_entity.pdbx_description
1 polymer ?
#
loop_
_entity_poly.entity_id
_entity_poly.type
_entity_poly.pdbx_seq_one_letter_code
_entity_poly.pdbx_strand_id
1 'polypeptide(L)'
;MTDLSELLMVEHSAIRILSRVVYGKESLEAFEDFNEYLVKDHVEVEEKILFPVIVDFDWEDRKGFEQTVNRIKADHKLIETLAENMLKWKRSGNDDLYNLRMPLFYKTLTDHNLSEEDQIFPRWKKLEAETRENALKEAMDIILDTGLDRYSRNTGISREFLAYIEPDVIR
;
A
#
# COMPACT_ATOMS: atom_id res chain seq x y z
N MET A 1 0.01 -17.49 -12.08
CA MET A 1 -1.09 -16.52 -12.03
C MET A 1 -0.64 -15.45 -11.05
N THR A 2 -0.93 -14.18 -11.31
CA THR A 2 -0.51 -13.10 -10.43
C THR A 2 -1.15 -13.28 -9.04
N ASP A 3 -0.41 -13.11 -7.95
CA ASP A 3 -0.96 -13.16 -6.59
C ASP A 3 -0.99 -11.78 -5.90
N LEU A 4 -1.60 -11.71 -4.71
CA LEU A 4 -1.71 -10.47 -3.93
C LEU A 4 -0.35 -9.81 -3.67
N SER A 5 0.69 -10.57 -3.34
CA SER A 5 2.01 -9.99 -3.10
C SER A 5 2.60 -9.38 -4.36
N GLU A 6 2.33 -9.97 -5.53
CA GLU A 6 2.77 -9.43 -6.81
C GLU A 6 2.02 -8.15 -7.18
N LEU A 7 0.72 -8.05 -6.88
CA LEU A 7 -0.04 -6.80 -7.01
C LEU A 7 0.56 -5.69 -6.13
N LEU A 8 0.79 -5.97 -4.84
CA LEU A 8 1.37 -5.01 -3.91
C LEU A 8 2.79 -4.59 -4.33
N MET A 9 3.63 -5.51 -4.85
CA MET A 9 4.95 -5.14 -5.41
C MET A 9 4.86 -4.19 -6.61
N VAL A 10 3.81 -4.30 -7.43
CA VAL A 10 3.54 -3.34 -8.51
C VAL A 10 3.14 -1.98 -7.94
N GLU A 11 2.27 -1.94 -6.93
CA GLU A 11 1.91 -0.71 -6.21
C GLU A 11 3.14 -0.04 -5.58
N HIS A 12 4.02 -0.80 -4.92
CA HIS A 12 5.27 -0.31 -4.35
C HIS A 12 6.16 0.32 -5.42
N SER A 13 6.18 -0.28 -6.62
CA SER A 13 6.92 0.25 -7.76
C SER A 13 6.34 1.57 -8.25
N ALA A 14 5.01 1.70 -8.30
CA ALA A 14 4.34 2.95 -8.63
C ALA A 14 4.65 4.05 -7.61
N ILE A 15 4.55 3.75 -6.30
CA ILE A 15 4.89 4.66 -5.20
C ILE A 15 6.35 5.15 -5.30
N ARG A 16 7.30 4.25 -5.59
CA ARG A 16 8.72 4.61 -5.82
C ARG A 16 8.95 5.51 -7.02
N ILE A 17 8.14 5.39 -8.07
CA ILE A 17 8.23 6.26 -9.23
C ILE A 17 7.64 7.64 -8.89
N LEU A 18 6.48 7.67 -8.24
CA LEU A 18 5.83 8.90 -7.78
C LEU A 18 6.76 9.73 -6.89
N SER A 19 7.40 9.08 -5.91
CA SER A 19 8.35 9.73 -5.00
C SER A 19 9.53 10.41 -5.69
N ARG A 20 9.91 9.96 -6.89
CA ARG A 20 11.01 10.53 -7.69
C ARG A 20 10.55 11.60 -8.66
N VAL A 21 9.38 11.44 -9.27
CA VAL A 21 8.92 12.28 -10.39
C VAL A 21 8.13 13.49 -9.92
N VAL A 22 7.30 13.32 -8.89
CA VAL A 22 6.31 14.32 -8.47
C VAL A 22 6.76 15.11 -7.24
N TYR A 23 7.89 14.72 -6.65
CA TYR A 23 8.54 15.44 -5.55
C TYR A 23 8.58 16.96 -5.76
N GLY A 24 7.89 17.70 -4.88
CA GLY A 24 7.83 19.17 -4.89
C GLY A 24 6.98 19.79 -6.00
N LYS A 25 6.26 18.97 -6.78
CA LYS A 25 5.39 19.40 -7.89
C LYS A 25 3.92 19.05 -7.69
N GLU A 26 3.59 18.33 -6.63
CA GLU A 26 2.22 17.92 -6.32
C GLU A 26 1.35 19.11 -5.89
N SER A 27 0.13 19.15 -6.42
CA SER A 27 -0.94 19.96 -5.84
C SER A 27 -1.39 19.32 -4.52
N LEU A 28 -2.00 20.13 -3.64
CA LEU A 28 -2.63 19.61 -2.42
C LEU A 28 -3.66 18.52 -2.75
N GLU A 29 -4.48 18.73 -3.79
CA GLU A 29 -5.49 17.77 -4.25
C GLU A 29 -4.86 16.44 -4.67
N ALA A 30 -3.74 16.46 -5.39
CA ALA A 30 -3.04 15.24 -5.78
C ALA A 30 -2.48 14.50 -4.56
N PHE A 31 -1.91 15.22 -3.59
CA PHE A 31 -1.42 14.61 -2.36
C PHE A 31 -2.55 14.05 -1.48
N GLU A 32 -3.73 14.71 -1.47
CA GLU A 32 -4.93 14.21 -0.78
C GLU A 32 -5.46 12.93 -1.43
N ASP A 33 -5.58 12.89 -2.77
CA ASP A 33 -6.01 11.70 -3.52
C ASP A 33 -5.02 10.53 -3.32
N PHE A 34 -3.71 10.82 -3.32
CA PHE A 34 -2.67 9.81 -3.04
C PHE A 34 -2.74 9.28 -1.61
N ASN A 35 -2.89 10.16 -0.62
CA ASN A 35 -3.02 9.73 0.78
C ASN A 35 -4.30 8.91 1.00
N GLU A 36 -5.40 9.27 0.33
CA GLU A 36 -6.64 8.51 0.39
C GLU A 36 -6.48 7.11 -0.22
N TYR A 37 -5.80 7.00 -1.36
CA TYR A 37 -5.39 5.71 -1.93
C TYR A 37 -4.54 4.90 -0.93
N LEU A 38 -3.49 5.52 -0.36
CA LEU A 38 -2.58 4.81 0.53
C LEU A 38 -3.31 4.20 1.73
N VAL A 39 -4.23 4.95 2.36
CA VAL A 39 -4.94 4.51 3.56
C VAL A 39 -6.11 3.58 3.25
N LYS A 40 -6.93 3.89 2.24
CA LYS A 40 -8.18 3.16 1.98
C LYS A 40 -8.02 1.96 1.08
N ASP A 41 -6.96 1.93 0.27
CA ASP A 41 -6.68 0.85 -0.67
C ASP A 41 -5.49 0.02 -0.17
N HIS A 42 -4.29 0.59 -0.23
CA HIS A 42 -3.04 -0.13 0.00
C HIS A 42 -2.90 -0.70 1.42
N VAL A 43 -2.90 0.18 2.42
CA VAL A 43 -2.78 -0.21 3.85
C VAL A 43 -3.97 -1.06 4.29
N GLU A 44 -5.17 -0.77 3.79
CA GLU A 44 -6.39 -1.51 4.12
C GLU A 44 -6.29 -2.97 3.66
N VAL A 45 -5.85 -3.20 2.41
CA VAL A 45 -5.61 -4.54 1.87
C VAL A 45 -4.56 -5.27 2.71
N GLU A 46 -3.47 -4.61 3.07
CA GLU A 46 -2.42 -5.25 3.87
C GLU A 46 -2.89 -5.62 5.27
N GLU A 47 -3.57 -4.69 5.96
CA GLU A 47 -3.97 -4.90 7.35
C GLU A 47 -5.15 -5.84 7.52
N LYS A 48 -6.09 -5.85 6.56
CA LYS A 48 -7.27 -6.72 6.61
C LYS A 48 -7.04 -8.08 5.98
N ILE A 49 -6.19 -8.17 4.95
CA ILE A 49 -6.04 -9.40 4.17
C ILE A 49 -4.63 -9.97 4.31
N LEU A 50 -3.60 -9.26 3.85
CA LEU A 50 -2.24 -9.81 3.76
C LEU A 50 -1.71 -10.25 5.13
N PHE A 51 -1.73 -9.35 6.12
CA PHE A 51 -1.14 -9.58 7.43
C PHE A 51 -1.87 -10.65 8.24
N PRO A 52 -3.22 -10.66 8.32
CA PRO A 52 -3.93 -11.75 8.99
C PRO A 52 -3.63 -13.11 8.35
N VAL A 53 -3.73 -13.21 7.03
CA VAL A 53 -3.50 -14.46 6.28
C VAL A 53 -2.08 -14.99 6.52
N ILE A 54 -1.07 -14.12 6.43
CA ILE A 54 0.32 -14.56 6.57
C ILE A 54 0.67 -14.88 8.02
N VAL A 55 0.09 -14.19 9.02
CA VAL A 55 0.36 -14.46 10.45
C VAL A 55 -0.30 -15.75 10.93
N ASP A 56 -1.47 -16.10 10.38
CA ASP A 56 -2.21 -17.30 10.81
C ASP A 56 -1.56 -18.61 10.35
N PHE A 57 -0.66 -18.54 9.37
CA PHE A 57 0.12 -19.70 8.93
C PHE A 57 1.08 -20.22 10.03
N ASP A 58 1.33 -21.52 10.03
CA ASP A 58 2.17 -22.18 11.04
C ASP A 58 3.66 -21.98 10.73
N TRP A 59 4.25 -20.93 11.30
CA TRP A 59 5.67 -20.63 11.21
C TRP A 59 6.45 -21.14 12.42
N GLU A 60 7.60 -21.76 12.18
CA GLU A 60 8.53 -22.15 13.25
C GLU A 60 8.94 -20.93 14.12
N ASP A 61 9.06 -19.74 13.50
CA ASP A 61 9.42 -18.48 14.14
C ASP A 61 8.21 -17.55 14.38
N ARG A 62 6.98 -18.09 14.48
CA ARG A 62 5.71 -17.33 14.54
C ARG A 62 5.77 -16.10 15.43
N LYS A 63 6.23 -16.22 16.68
CA LYS A 63 6.31 -15.08 17.62
C LYS A 63 7.23 -13.96 17.12
N GLY A 64 8.37 -14.30 16.52
CA GLY A 64 9.30 -13.32 15.95
C GLY A 64 8.69 -12.67 14.71
N PHE A 65 8.01 -13.45 13.88
CA PHE A 65 7.35 -12.92 12.70
C PHE A 65 6.16 -12.00 13.04
N GLU A 66 5.34 -12.35 14.02
CA GLU A 66 4.26 -11.50 14.53
C GLU A 66 4.79 -10.14 15.03
N GLN A 67 5.97 -10.11 15.67
CA GLN A 67 6.62 -8.86 16.07
C GLN A 67 7.03 -8.02 14.85
N THR A 68 7.56 -8.66 13.81
CA THR A 68 7.87 -7.98 12.54
C THR A 68 6.63 -7.38 11.91
N VAL A 69 5.53 -8.13 11.80
CA VAL A 69 4.26 -7.63 11.24
C VAL A 69 3.70 -6.48 12.08
N ASN A 70 3.73 -6.58 13.40
CA ASN A 70 3.28 -5.50 14.28
C ASN A 70 4.14 -4.23 14.15
N ARG A 71 5.45 -4.37 13.91
CA ARG A 71 6.33 -3.24 13.62
C ARG A 71 5.94 -2.57 12.31
N ILE A 72 5.70 -3.35 11.25
CA ILE A 72 5.25 -2.85 9.95
C ILE A 72 3.92 -2.10 10.07
N LYS A 73 2.91 -2.66 10.77
CA LYS A 73 1.65 -1.96 11.08
C LYS A 73 1.85 -0.65 11.86
N ALA A 74 2.84 -0.61 12.76
CA ALA A 74 3.16 0.63 13.47
C ALA A 74 3.76 1.69 12.54
N ASP A 75 4.50 1.28 11.51
CA ASP A 75 5.03 2.17 10.47
C ASP A 75 3.87 2.80 9.66
N HIS A 76 2.81 2.05 9.33
CA HIS A 76 1.59 2.60 8.68
C HIS A 76 1.02 3.78 9.44
N LYS A 77 0.81 3.61 10.75
CA LYS A 77 0.27 4.67 11.60
C LYS A 77 1.17 5.90 11.65
N LEU A 78 2.49 5.70 11.62
CA LEU A 78 3.45 6.79 11.59
C LEU A 78 3.39 7.56 10.28
N ILE A 79 3.29 6.85 9.15
CA ILE A 79 3.18 7.43 7.81
C ILE A 79 1.86 8.20 7.67
N GLU A 80 0.73 7.62 8.08
CA GLU A 80 -0.58 8.26 8.09
C GLU A 80 -0.55 9.54 8.94
N THR A 81 -0.02 9.47 10.16
CA THR A 81 0.12 10.64 11.05
C THR A 81 0.95 11.74 10.41
N LEU A 82 2.03 11.38 9.70
CA LEU A 82 2.86 12.35 8.99
C LEU A 82 2.08 13.03 7.85
N ALA A 83 1.37 12.25 7.03
CA ALA A 83 0.55 12.77 5.95
C ALA A 83 -0.56 13.70 6.45
N GLU A 84 -1.29 13.31 7.50
CA GLU A 84 -2.31 14.16 8.12
C GLU A 84 -1.75 15.51 8.59
N ASN A 85 -0.59 15.49 9.23
CA ASN A 85 0.07 16.71 9.69
C ASN A 85 0.49 17.59 8.51
N MET A 86 1.00 16.99 7.44
CA MET A 86 1.32 17.71 6.21
C MET A 86 0.09 18.37 5.58
N LEU A 87 -1.04 17.66 5.50
CA LEU A 87 -2.32 18.22 5.04
C LEU A 87 -2.76 19.40 5.91
N LYS A 88 -2.67 19.27 7.24
CA LYS A 88 -2.99 20.35 8.19
C LYS A 88 -2.11 21.58 7.97
N TRP A 89 -0.81 21.41 7.79
CA TRP A 89 0.11 22.52 7.52
C TRP A 89 -0.20 23.21 6.20
N LYS A 90 -0.40 22.46 5.12
CA LYS A 90 -0.70 23.01 3.80
C LYS A 90 -2.01 23.80 3.79
N ARG A 91 -3.07 23.26 4.39
CA ARG A 91 -4.37 23.93 4.53
C ARG A 91 -4.32 25.18 5.41
N SER A 92 -3.38 25.23 6.36
CA SER A 92 -3.17 26.40 7.24
C SER A 92 -2.21 27.44 6.65
N GLY A 93 -1.76 27.27 5.40
CA GLY A 93 -0.82 28.17 4.73
C GLY A 93 0.63 28.04 5.20
N ASN A 94 0.98 26.99 5.95
CA ASN A 94 2.35 26.72 6.39
C ASN A 94 3.08 25.88 5.35
N ASP A 95 3.29 26.48 4.18
CA ASP A 95 3.90 25.83 3.01
C ASP A 95 5.36 25.41 3.27
N ASP A 96 6.09 26.15 4.10
CA ASP A 96 7.48 25.84 4.44
C ASP A 96 7.60 24.50 5.17
N LEU A 97 6.74 24.24 6.18
CA LEU A 97 6.72 22.94 6.87
C LEU A 97 6.26 21.81 5.97
N TYR A 98 5.24 22.05 5.14
CA TYR A 98 4.76 21.06 4.17
C TYR A 98 5.87 20.65 3.20
N ASN A 99 6.51 21.63 2.55
CA ASN A 99 7.58 21.40 1.58
C ASN A 99 8.81 20.75 2.22
N LEU A 100 9.16 21.15 3.45
CA LEU A 100 10.26 20.55 4.20
C LEU A 100 10.01 19.07 4.54
N ARG A 101 8.76 18.68 4.77
CA ARG A 101 8.39 17.32 5.21
C ARG A 101 8.03 16.37 4.09
N MET A 102 7.62 16.89 2.93
CA MET A 102 7.39 16.09 1.72
C MET A 102 8.50 15.08 1.39
N PRO A 103 9.81 15.43 1.38
CA PRO A 103 10.86 14.45 1.08
C PRO A 103 10.95 13.37 2.15
N LEU A 104 10.71 13.73 3.41
CA LEU A 104 10.74 12.77 4.51
C LEU A 104 9.60 11.78 4.40
N PHE A 105 8.38 12.24 4.07
CA PHE A 105 7.22 11.37 3.85
C PHE A 105 7.51 10.31 2.80
N TYR A 106 7.94 10.73 1.60
CA TYR A 106 8.22 9.80 0.52
C TYR A 106 9.38 8.86 0.80
N LYS A 107 10.41 9.35 1.49
CA LYS A 107 11.53 8.50 1.93
C LYS A 107 11.03 7.44 2.92
N THR A 108 10.29 7.85 3.95
CA THR A 108 9.77 6.93 4.97
C THR A 108 8.85 5.89 4.35
N LEU A 109 7.95 6.29 3.45
CA LEU A 109 7.10 5.37 2.72
C LEU A 109 7.95 4.38 1.89
N THR A 110 8.89 4.87 1.08
CA THR A 110 9.76 4.00 0.28
C THR A 110 10.57 3.00 1.13
N ASP A 111 11.14 3.44 2.25
CA ASP A 111 11.92 2.60 3.16
C ASP A 111 11.03 1.54 3.85
N HIS A 112 9.78 1.88 4.13
CA HIS A 112 8.77 0.98 4.66
C HIS A 112 8.38 -0.11 3.64
N ASN A 113 8.00 0.28 2.41
CA ASN A 113 7.66 -0.66 1.34
C ASN A 113 8.82 -1.63 1.03
N LEU A 114 10.08 -1.17 1.08
CA LEU A 114 11.25 -2.04 0.94
C LEU A 114 11.37 -3.05 2.09
N SER A 115 11.07 -2.62 3.32
CA SER A 115 11.10 -3.51 4.47
C SER A 115 10.04 -4.61 4.36
N GLU A 116 8.88 -4.34 3.78
CA GLU A 116 7.84 -5.34 3.53
C GLU A 116 8.21 -6.31 2.43
N GLU A 117 8.74 -5.79 1.32
CA GLU A 117 9.27 -6.61 0.22
C GLU A 117 10.34 -7.59 0.71
N ASP A 118 11.18 -7.17 1.65
CA ASP A 118 12.25 -8.00 2.20
C ASP A 118 11.77 -8.97 3.30
N GLN A 119 10.80 -8.57 4.14
CA GLN A 119 10.49 -9.29 5.39
C GLN A 119 9.14 -10.02 5.36
N ILE A 120 8.20 -9.58 4.54
CA ILE A 120 6.83 -10.10 4.48
C ILE A 120 6.63 -10.94 3.21
N PHE A 121 6.81 -10.34 2.03
CA PHE A 121 6.48 -10.98 0.75
C PHE A 121 7.21 -12.31 0.46
N PRO A 122 8.46 -12.55 0.91
CA PRO A 122 9.11 -13.84 0.71
C PRO A 122 8.40 -15.01 1.41
N ARG A 123 7.67 -14.73 2.51
CA ARG A 123 6.86 -15.74 3.20
C ARG A 123 5.56 -16.04 2.46
N TRP A 124 4.99 -15.06 1.74
CA TRP A 124 3.75 -15.23 0.97
C TRP A 124 3.83 -16.38 -0.03
N LYS A 125 4.99 -16.55 -0.67
CA LYS A 125 5.23 -17.62 -1.66
C LYS A 125 5.07 -19.04 -1.10
N LYS A 126 5.17 -19.21 0.22
CA LYS A 126 5.06 -20.51 0.90
C LYS A 126 3.61 -20.90 1.23
N LEU A 127 2.66 -19.98 1.07
CA LEU A 127 1.25 -20.27 1.27
C LEU A 127 0.70 -21.13 0.13
N GLU A 128 -0.36 -21.89 0.45
CA GLU A 128 -1.08 -22.69 -0.53
C GLU A 128 -1.68 -21.81 -1.63
N ALA A 129 -1.75 -22.35 -2.85
CA ALA A 129 -2.24 -21.61 -4.01
C ALA A 129 -3.66 -21.06 -3.80
N GLU A 130 -4.55 -21.88 -3.23
CA GLU A 130 -5.93 -21.49 -2.93
C GLU A 130 -6.01 -20.32 -1.94
N THR A 131 -5.19 -20.33 -0.88
CA THR A 131 -5.11 -19.22 0.08
C THR A 131 -4.69 -17.92 -0.59
N ARG A 132 -3.68 -17.97 -1.49
CA ARG A 132 -3.21 -16.79 -2.22
C ARG A 132 -4.25 -16.26 -3.22
N GLU A 133 -4.99 -17.15 -3.88
CA GLU A 133 -6.06 -16.78 -4.81
C GLU A 133 -7.23 -16.12 -4.07
N ASN A 134 -7.68 -16.69 -2.95
CA ASN A 134 -8.76 -16.11 -2.15
C ASN A 134 -8.36 -14.74 -1.57
N ALA A 135 -7.13 -14.60 -1.09
CA ALA A 135 -6.63 -13.32 -0.61
C ALA A 135 -6.59 -12.25 -1.71
N LEU A 136 -6.23 -12.62 -2.95
CA LEU A 136 -6.29 -11.68 -4.07
C LEU A 136 -7.74 -11.24 -4.34
N LYS A 137 -8.70 -12.16 -4.34
CA LYS A 137 -10.13 -11.85 -4.52
C LYS A 137 -10.65 -10.89 -3.46
N GLU A 138 -10.36 -11.17 -2.19
CA GLU A 138 -10.77 -10.30 -1.07
C GLU A 138 -10.12 -8.91 -1.15
N ALA A 139 -8.86 -8.83 -1.60
CA ALA A 139 -8.21 -7.54 -1.83
C ALA A 139 -8.86 -6.76 -2.98
N MET A 140 -9.28 -7.45 -4.05
CA MET A 140 -9.99 -6.82 -5.16
C MET A 140 -11.35 -6.25 -4.74
N ASP A 141 -12.06 -6.90 -3.83
CA ASP A 141 -13.32 -6.38 -3.28
C ASP A 141 -13.10 -5.03 -2.55
N ILE A 142 -12.00 -4.90 -1.78
CA ILE A 142 -11.62 -3.63 -1.15
C ILE A 142 -11.38 -2.55 -2.21
N ILE A 143 -10.57 -2.85 -3.23
CA ILE A 143 -10.23 -1.91 -4.31
C ILE A 143 -11.47 -1.48 -5.12
N LEU A 144 -12.44 -2.38 -5.28
CA LEU A 144 -13.71 -2.07 -5.94
C LEU A 144 -14.58 -1.13 -5.10
N ASP A 145 -14.74 -1.41 -3.81
CA ASP A 145 -15.57 -0.62 -2.88
C ASP A 145 -15.09 0.82 -2.75
N THR A 146 -13.77 1.00 -2.80
CA THR A 146 -13.10 2.29 -2.63
C THR A 146 -13.04 3.08 -3.95
N GLY A 147 -13.03 2.40 -5.10
CA GLY A 147 -13.23 2.93 -6.44
C GLY A 147 -12.05 2.77 -7.40
N LEU A 148 -12.26 2.01 -8.48
CA LEU A 148 -11.25 1.70 -9.52
C LEU A 148 -10.58 2.93 -10.15
N ASP A 149 -11.31 4.02 -10.33
CA ASP A 149 -10.75 5.22 -10.98
C ASP A 149 -9.67 5.89 -10.12
N ARG A 150 -9.84 5.93 -8.80
CA ARG A 150 -8.79 6.45 -7.89
C ARG A 150 -7.61 5.51 -7.85
N TYR A 151 -7.89 4.21 -7.69
CA TYR A 151 -6.86 3.17 -7.69
C TYR A 151 -5.99 3.23 -8.96
N SER A 152 -6.60 3.24 -10.14
CA SER A 152 -5.88 3.30 -11.42
C SER A 152 -5.08 4.60 -11.59
N ARG A 153 -5.58 5.75 -11.13
CA ARG A 153 -4.82 7.01 -11.22
C ARG A 153 -3.57 7.01 -10.35
N ASN A 154 -3.65 6.45 -9.15
CA ASN A 154 -2.55 6.47 -8.19
C ASN A 154 -1.52 5.35 -8.43
N THR A 155 -1.94 4.21 -8.95
CA THR A 155 -1.05 3.08 -9.24
C THR A 155 -0.55 3.05 -10.68
N GLY A 156 -1.29 3.66 -11.62
CA GLY A 156 -1.08 3.47 -13.06
C GLY A 156 -1.55 2.11 -13.57
N ILE A 157 -2.13 1.26 -12.73
CA ILE A 157 -2.66 -0.05 -13.11
C ILE A 157 -3.97 0.14 -13.85
N SER A 158 -4.07 -0.38 -15.08
CA SER A 158 -5.29 -0.27 -15.88
C SER A 158 -6.37 -1.25 -15.41
N ARG A 159 -7.62 -0.94 -15.71
CA ARG A 159 -8.75 -1.85 -15.45
C ARG A 159 -8.55 -3.20 -16.14
N GLU A 160 -8.00 -3.22 -17.35
CA GLU A 160 -7.71 -4.45 -18.10
C GLU A 160 -6.68 -5.33 -17.40
N PHE A 161 -5.69 -4.74 -16.72
CA PHE A 161 -4.76 -5.51 -15.89
C PHE A 161 -5.49 -6.16 -14.72
N LEU A 162 -6.36 -5.42 -14.03
CA LEU A 162 -7.16 -5.96 -12.93
C LEU A 162 -8.08 -7.11 -13.41
N ALA A 163 -8.75 -6.95 -14.55
CA ALA A 163 -9.54 -8.01 -15.18
C ALA A 163 -8.69 -9.20 -15.67
N TYR A 164 -7.40 -9.01 -15.92
CA TYR A 164 -6.51 -10.10 -16.31
C TYR A 164 -6.10 -10.96 -15.10
N ILE A 165 -5.83 -10.32 -13.96
CA ILE A 165 -5.39 -11.02 -12.74
C ILE A 165 -6.57 -11.58 -11.94
N GLU A 166 -7.75 -10.95 -12.01
CA GLU A 166 -8.99 -11.42 -11.41
C GLU A 166 -10.18 -11.18 -12.36
N PRO A 167 -10.48 -12.14 -13.26
CA PRO A 167 -11.46 -11.98 -14.33
C PRO A 167 -12.92 -11.78 -13.88
N ASP A 168 -13.24 -12.13 -12.64
CA ASP A 168 -14.61 -12.06 -12.12
C ASP A 168 -14.95 -10.68 -11.53
N VAL A 169 -13.97 -9.77 -11.41
CA VAL A 169 -14.12 -8.43 -10.79
C VAL A 169 -14.68 -7.36 -11.74
N ILE A 170 -14.46 -7.47 -13.05
CA ILE A 170 -14.86 -6.45 -14.04
C ILE A 170 -15.87 -7.04 -15.04
N ARG A 171 -17.07 -7.38 -14.56
CA ARG A 171 -18.24 -7.74 -15.39
C ARG A 171 -19.39 -6.78 -15.20
#